data_AF-A0A353Z320-F1
#
_entry.id   AF-A0A353Z320-F1
#
_cell.length_a   1.000
_cell.length_b   1.000
_cell.length_c   1.000
_cell.angle_alpha   90.00
_cell.angle_beta   90.00
_cell.angle_gamma   90.00
#
_symmetry.space_group_name_H-M   'P 1'
#
loop_
_entity.id
_entity.type
_entity.pdbx_description
1 polymer ?
#
loop_
_entity_poly.entity_id
_entity_poly.type
_entity_poly.pdbx_seq_one_letter_code
_entity_poly.pdbx_strand_id
1 'polypeptide(L)'
;LYNGNAIENIGRGFQRIELGEPIGIFYGYNSLGVDPSTGDLVFEDVNKDGEIDVEDKKRIGSPHALVHGGFLNNFSYRNFELNIFLQYSYGNDVFNGTRRYIESMKDANNQTTAILNRWRKPGDVTDMPRATNADPNENNRVSSRFVEDGSYLKIKTIRFSYTFSNKINNAIGIEQLQLYFLGQNLFTLTNFSGMDPEVNYAGDDVIRSGVEFFTYPPAKIYSVGLTIQF
;
A
#
# COMPACT_ATOMS: atom_id res chain seq x y z
N LEU A 1 -11.72 -9.63 22.16
CA LEU A 1 -11.73 -11.07 22.43
C LEU A 1 -13.16 -11.50 22.66
N TYR A 2 -13.57 -12.64 22.11
CA TYR A 2 -14.88 -13.23 22.40
C TYR A 2 -14.66 -14.42 23.34
N ASN A 3 -15.18 -14.33 24.57
CA ASN A 3 -15.00 -15.36 25.61
C ASN A 3 -13.52 -15.75 25.88
N GLY A 4 -12.60 -14.77 25.82
CA GLY A 4 -11.17 -15.00 26.06
C GLY A 4 -10.38 -15.51 24.86
N ASN A 5 -11.04 -15.86 23.76
CA ASN A 5 -10.40 -16.32 22.53
C ASN A 5 -10.10 -15.17 21.57
N ALA A 6 -9.09 -15.38 20.73
CA ALA A 6 -8.76 -14.50 19.62
C ALA A 6 -9.97 -14.34 18.67
N ILE A 7 -10.07 -13.17 18.04
CA ILE A 7 -11.02 -12.95 16.95
C ILE A 7 -10.22 -13.00 15.66
N GLU A 8 -10.59 -13.90 14.75
CA GLU A 8 -9.79 -14.28 13.60
C GLU A 8 -10.55 -14.19 12.27
N ASN A 9 -9.82 -14.34 11.15
CA ASN A 9 -10.36 -14.35 9.79
C ASN A 9 -11.19 -13.11 9.43
N ILE A 10 -10.76 -11.95 9.93
CA ILE A 10 -11.44 -10.68 9.68
C ILE A 10 -10.93 -10.09 8.36
N GLY A 11 -11.86 -9.70 7.47
CA GLY A 11 -11.50 -9.03 6.22
C GLY A 11 -10.75 -9.93 5.21
N ARG A 12 -10.21 -9.31 4.16
CA ARG A 12 -9.52 -10.03 3.06
C ARG A 12 -8.12 -10.53 3.44
N GLY A 13 -7.46 -9.84 4.36
CA GLY A 13 -6.11 -10.16 4.86
C GLY A 13 -6.08 -11.06 6.09
N PHE A 14 -7.23 -11.61 6.49
CA PHE A 14 -7.40 -12.44 7.68
C PHE A 14 -6.78 -11.81 8.93
N GLN A 15 -7.17 -10.56 9.16
CA GLN A 15 -6.76 -9.82 10.35
C GLN A 15 -7.19 -10.53 11.62
N ARG A 16 -6.34 -10.42 12.64
CA ARG A 16 -6.51 -11.09 13.93
C ARG A 16 -6.43 -10.08 15.08
N ILE A 17 -7.21 -10.36 16.12
CA ILE A 17 -7.17 -9.66 17.40
C ILE A 17 -6.85 -10.69 18.48
N GLU A 18 -5.68 -10.57 19.08
CA GLU A 18 -5.21 -11.46 20.15
C GLU A 18 -4.51 -10.69 21.27
N LEU A 19 -4.43 -11.31 22.44
CA LEU A 19 -3.76 -10.69 23.59
C LEU A 19 -2.26 -10.55 23.33
N GLY A 20 -1.72 -9.36 23.64
CA GLY A 20 -0.30 -9.06 23.48
C GLY A 20 0.08 -8.49 22.12
N GLU A 21 -0.82 -8.51 21.13
CA GLU A 21 -0.57 -7.97 19.79
C GLU A 21 -1.39 -6.69 19.53
N PRO A 22 -0.89 -5.78 18.67
CA PRO A 22 -1.70 -4.69 18.13
C PRO A 22 -2.93 -5.19 17.39
N ILE A 23 -4.00 -4.39 17.38
CA ILE A 23 -5.25 -4.72 16.67
C ILE A 23 -5.00 -4.78 15.16
N GLY A 24 -5.50 -5.80 14.47
CA GLY A 24 -5.51 -5.82 13.00
C GLY A 24 -4.19 -6.30 12.38
N ILE A 25 -3.34 -7.01 13.12
CA ILE A 25 -2.17 -7.69 12.55
C ILE A 25 -2.59 -8.67 11.45
N PHE A 26 -1.71 -8.88 10.46
CA PHE A 26 -1.92 -9.88 9.43
C PHE A 26 -1.52 -11.26 9.96
N TYR A 27 -2.44 -12.21 9.84
CA TYR A 27 -2.25 -13.58 10.32
C TYR A 27 -2.55 -14.57 9.20
N GLY A 28 -1.62 -15.48 8.95
CA GLY A 28 -1.71 -16.42 7.83
C GLY A 28 -0.47 -17.29 7.71
N TYR A 29 -0.32 -17.95 6.57
CA TYR A 29 0.81 -18.83 6.32
C TYR A 29 2.06 -18.03 5.95
N ASN A 30 3.22 -18.46 6.43
CA ASN A 30 4.47 -17.91 5.93
C ASN A 30 4.90 -18.66 4.67
N SER A 31 4.93 -17.98 3.52
CA SER A 31 5.37 -18.55 2.25
C SER A 31 6.90 -18.52 2.14
N LEU A 32 7.49 -19.65 1.75
CA LEU A 32 8.93 -19.82 1.57
C LEU A 32 9.35 -19.75 0.09
N GLY A 33 8.41 -19.49 -0.82
CA GLY A 33 8.62 -19.43 -2.26
C GLY A 33 7.93 -20.58 -3.00
N VAL A 34 8.22 -20.68 -4.31
CA VAL A 34 7.69 -21.73 -5.19
C VAL A 34 8.72 -22.86 -5.28
N ASP A 35 8.28 -24.10 -5.07
CA ASP A 35 9.11 -25.29 -5.28
C ASP A 35 9.37 -25.48 -6.78
N PRO A 36 10.63 -25.43 -7.25
CA PRO A 36 10.95 -25.58 -8.67
C PRO A 36 10.57 -26.94 -9.26
N SER A 37 10.37 -27.97 -8.45
CA SER A 37 10.05 -29.32 -8.91
C SER A 37 8.55 -29.52 -9.17
N THR A 38 7.70 -28.89 -8.35
CA THR A 38 6.24 -29.06 -8.40
C THR A 38 5.51 -27.82 -8.93
N GLY A 39 6.09 -26.64 -8.77
CA GLY A 39 5.48 -25.35 -9.08
C GLY A 39 4.49 -24.84 -8.03
N ASP A 40 4.37 -25.54 -6.91
CA ASP A 40 3.50 -25.18 -5.80
C ASP A 40 4.23 -24.27 -4.79
N LEU A 41 3.49 -23.41 -4.09
CA LEU A 41 4.02 -22.64 -2.97
C LEU A 41 4.37 -23.56 -1.82
N VAL A 42 5.55 -23.35 -1.26
CA VAL A 42 5.99 -23.96 -0.02
C VAL A 42 5.60 -23.03 1.13
N PHE A 43 4.98 -23.58 2.16
CA PHE A 43 4.67 -22.89 3.40
C PHE A 43 5.55 -23.44 4.53
N GLU A 44 5.85 -22.60 5.50
CA GLU A 44 6.54 -23.01 6.72
C GLU A 44 5.63 -23.91 7.56
N ASP A 45 6.08 -25.13 7.83
CA ASP A 45 5.55 -26.00 8.87
C ASP A 45 6.08 -25.49 10.24
N VAL A 46 5.20 -24.84 10.99
CA VAL A 46 5.55 -24.13 12.23
C VAL A 46 5.65 -25.12 13.39
N ASN A 47 4.76 -26.11 13.42
CA ASN A 47 4.68 -27.08 14.52
C ASN A 47 5.60 -28.31 14.31
N LYS A 48 6.13 -28.49 13.08
CA LYS A 48 7.06 -29.53 12.63
C LYS A 48 6.47 -30.94 12.60
N ASP A 49 5.17 -31.07 12.34
CA ASP A 49 4.50 -32.37 12.24
C ASP A 49 4.50 -32.96 10.81
N GLY A 50 4.94 -32.20 9.81
CA GLY A 50 5.03 -32.61 8.41
C GLY A 50 3.76 -32.39 7.60
N GLU A 51 2.70 -31.84 8.20
CA GLU A 51 1.49 -31.40 7.52
C GLU A 51 1.45 -29.86 7.47
N ILE A 52 0.66 -29.29 6.56
CA ILE A 52 0.44 -27.83 6.52
C ILE A 52 -1.03 -27.57 6.75
N ASP A 53 -1.37 -27.10 7.95
CA ASP A 53 -2.74 -26.91 8.41
C ASP A 53 -2.96 -25.58 9.15
N VAL A 54 -4.11 -25.46 9.84
CA VAL A 54 -4.48 -24.21 10.51
C VAL A 54 -3.54 -23.83 11.66
N GLU A 55 -2.85 -24.79 12.26
CA GLU A 55 -1.89 -24.59 13.36
C GLU A 55 -0.57 -23.96 12.86
N ASP A 56 -0.33 -23.95 11.55
CA ASP A 56 0.86 -23.33 10.92
C ASP A 56 0.70 -21.84 10.60
N LYS A 57 -0.49 -21.28 10.86
CA LYS A 57 -0.69 -19.85 10.69
C LYS A 57 0.02 -19.09 11.80
N LYS A 58 0.68 -18.01 11.44
CA LYS A 58 1.35 -17.10 12.36
C LYS A 58 1.18 -15.65 11.94
N ARG A 59 1.68 -14.72 12.76
CA ARG A 59 1.80 -13.31 12.39
C ARG A 59 2.75 -13.16 11.20
N ILE A 60 2.24 -12.60 10.10
CA ILE A 60 2.96 -12.43 8.83
C ILE A 60 3.21 -10.97 8.46
N GLY A 61 2.67 -10.02 9.22
CA GLY A 61 2.92 -8.60 9.03
C GLY A 61 2.06 -7.72 9.94
N SER A 62 2.27 -6.41 9.88
CA SER A 62 1.53 -5.43 10.69
C SER A 62 1.17 -4.17 9.91
N PRO A 63 -0.08 -3.70 9.95
CA PRO A 63 -0.47 -2.46 9.28
C PRO A 63 0.03 -1.20 10.01
N HIS A 64 0.63 -1.35 11.19
CA HIS A 64 1.02 -0.25 12.06
C HIS A 64 2.41 0.25 11.71
N ALA A 65 2.52 1.53 11.33
CA ALA A 65 3.79 2.15 11.04
C ALA A 65 4.62 2.29 12.32
N LEU A 66 5.92 1.98 12.22
CA LEU A 66 6.87 2.23 13.29
C LEU A 66 7.05 3.74 13.51
N VAL A 67 7.11 4.49 12.41
CA VAL A 67 7.17 5.96 12.42
C VAL A 67 6.40 6.50 11.22
N HIS A 68 5.62 7.55 11.45
CA HIS A 68 4.93 8.29 10.41
C HIS A 68 4.95 9.78 10.75
N GLY A 69 4.82 10.64 9.74
CA GLY A 69 4.84 12.08 9.95
C GLY A 69 4.93 12.86 8.66
N GLY A 70 5.38 14.10 8.75
CA GLY A 70 5.56 14.94 7.59
C GLY A 70 6.48 16.12 7.83
N PHE A 71 6.96 16.69 6.73
CA PHE A 71 7.83 17.87 6.70
C PHE A 71 7.15 18.98 5.89
N LEU A 72 6.96 20.13 6.52
CA LEU A 72 6.52 21.34 5.85
C LEU A 72 7.74 22.22 5.56
N ASN A 73 8.02 22.43 4.28
CA ASN A 73 9.16 23.21 3.82
C ASN A 73 8.67 24.50 3.18
N ASN A 74 9.14 25.64 3.70
CA ASN A 74 8.78 26.96 3.21
C ASN A 74 10.06 27.69 2.79
N PHE A 75 10.15 28.01 1.50
CA PHE A 75 11.25 28.78 0.94
C PHE A 75 10.71 30.08 0.36
N SER A 76 11.36 31.18 0.70
CA SER A 76 11.00 32.50 0.18
C SER A 76 12.24 33.20 -0.36
N TYR A 77 12.15 33.70 -1.58
CA TYR A 77 13.21 34.48 -2.21
C TYR A 77 12.62 35.62 -3.04
N ARG A 78 12.87 36.86 -2.60
CA ARG A 78 12.27 38.06 -3.17
C ARG A 78 10.75 37.93 -3.22
N ASN A 79 10.18 37.99 -4.43
CA ASN A 79 8.76 37.89 -4.71
C ASN A 79 8.29 36.45 -4.93
N PHE A 80 9.16 35.45 -4.82
CA PHE A 80 8.83 34.04 -5.01
C PHE A 80 8.68 33.32 -3.67
N GLU A 81 7.71 32.41 -3.59
CA GLU A 81 7.50 31.51 -2.46
C GLU A 81 7.25 30.08 -2.96
N LEU A 82 7.91 29.12 -2.34
CA LEU A 82 7.76 27.69 -2.57
C LEU A 82 7.40 27.00 -1.24
N ASN A 83 6.24 26.37 -1.21
CA ASN A 83 5.77 25.52 -0.11
C ASN A 83 5.74 24.06 -0.58
N ILE A 84 6.34 23.15 0.18
CA ILE A 84 6.31 21.71 -0.10
C ILE A 84 5.91 20.98 1.17
N PHE A 85 4.85 20.18 1.10
CA PHE A 85 4.47 19.24 2.15
C PHE A 85 4.81 17.81 1.74
N LEU A 86 5.77 17.23 2.47
CA LEU A 86 6.13 15.82 2.39
C LEU A 86 5.44 15.06 3.51
N GLN A 87 4.86 13.90 3.22
CA GLN A 87 4.36 12.96 4.21
C GLN A 87 5.06 11.62 4.06
N TYR A 88 5.36 10.95 5.17
CA TYR A 88 5.97 9.63 5.15
C TYR A 88 5.32 8.68 6.16
N SER A 89 5.41 7.40 5.85
CA SER A 89 5.13 6.27 6.75
C SER A 89 6.22 5.23 6.56
N TYR A 90 6.71 4.64 7.65
CA TYR A 90 7.81 3.70 7.61
C TYR A 90 7.58 2.51 8.54
N GLY A 91 7.84 1.31 8.02
CA GLY A 91 7.83 0.05 8.76
C GLY A 91 6.44 -0.57 8.93
N ASN A 92 5.41 -0.03 8.28
CA ASN A 92 4.12 -0.71 8.14
C ASN A 92 4.15 -1.67 6.94
N ASP A 93 3.39 -2.75 7.05
CA ASP A 93 3.09 -3.67 5.97
C ASP A 93 1.70 -3.39 5.39
N VAL A 94 1.51 -3.79 4.14
CA VAL A 94 0.22 -3.75 3.45
C VAL A 94 -0.10 -5.15 2.93
N PHE A 95 -1.31 -5.63 3.21
CA PHE A 95 -1.83 -6.83 2.57
C PHE A 95 -2.44 -6.47 1.22
N ASN A 96 -1.80 -6.91 0.13
CA ASN A 96 -2.23 -6.68 -1.23
C ASN A 96 -3.30 -7.69 -1.67
N GLY A 97 -4.54 -7.42 -1.30
CA GLY A 97 -5.70 -8.24 -1.63
C GLY A 97 -6.04 -8.20 -3.12
N THR A 98 -5.74 -7.11 -3.83
CA THR A 98 -5.88 -7.06 -5.29
C THR A 98 -5.00 -8.10 -5.92
N ARG A 99 -3.70 -8.08 -5.61
CA ARG A 99 -2.72 -9.04 -6.13
C ARG A 99 -3.17 -10.48 -5.89
N ARG A 100 -3.62 -10.80 -4.67
CA ARG A 100 -4.20 -12.11 -4.36
C ARG A 100 -5.40 -12.49 -5.25
N TYR A 101 -6.22 -11.52 -5.65
CA TYR A 101 -7.37 -11.77 -6.51
C TYR A 101 -6.98 -11.97 -7.97
N ILE A 102 -6.20 -11.04 -8.53
CA ILE A 102 -5.83 -11.00 -9.95
C ILE A 102 -4.50 -11.70 -10.29
N GLU A 103 -3.93 -12.45 -9.36
CA GLU A 103 -2.81 -13.39 -9.59
C GLU A 103 -3.13 -14.82 -9.11
N SER A 104 -4.39 -15.09 -8.82
CA SER A 104 -4.81 -16.39 -8.27
C SER A 104 -4.74 -17.53 -9.29
N MET A 105 -4.88 -17.22 -10.59
CA MET A 105 -4.87 -18.19 -11.70
C MET A 105 -5.84 -19.38 -11.56
N LYS A 106 -6.83 -19.27 -10.66
CA LYS A 106 -7.77 -20.36 -10.35
C LYS A 106 -8.98 -20.41 -11.29
N ASP A 107 -9.25 -19.32 -11.99
CA ASP A 107 -10.42 -19.14 -12.83
C ASP A 107 -10.08 -18.30 -14.08
N ALA A 108 -11.07 -18.13 -14.96
CA ALA A 108 -10.91 -17.43 -16.25
C ALA A 108 -11.03 -15.90 -16.16
N ASN A 109 -11.02 -15.32 -14.94
CA ASN A 109 -11.03 -13.86 -14.79
C ASN A 109 -9.73 -13.26 -15.31
N ASN A 110 -9.78 -11.99 -15.72
CA ASN A 110 -8.59 -11.27 -16.14
C ASN A 110 -7.55 -11.19 -15.00
N GLN A 111 -6.27 -11.39 -15.33
CA GLN A 111 -5.16 -11.44 -14.37
C GLN A 111 -4.11 -10.37 -14.71
N THR A 112 -3.18 -10.09 -13.79
CA THR A 112 -2.03 -9.21 -14.08
C THR A 112 -1.07 -9.86 -15.06
N THR A 113 -0.24 -9.06 -15.73
CA THR A 113 0.84 -9.59 -16.57
C THR A 113 1.93 -10.32 -15.77
N ALA A 114 1.96 -10.20 -14.44
CA ALA A 114 2.92 -10.92 -13.58
C ALA A 114 2.78 -12.45 -13.74
N ILE A 115 1.56 -12.95 -13.99
CA ILE A 115 1.31 -14.39 -14.19
C ILE A 115 1.98 -14.96 -15.45
N LEU A 116 2.52 -14.11 -16.33
CA LEU A 116 3.31 -14.57 -17.47
C LEU A 116 4.63 -15.22 -17.02
N ASN A 117 5.15 -14.83 -15.86
CA ASN A 117 6.34 -15.40 -15.23
C ASN A 117 6.04 -16.63 -14.35
N ARG A 118 4.80 -17.15 -14.37
CA ARG A 118 4.43 -18.35 -13.61
C ARG A 118 5.30 -19.56 -13.93
N TRP A 119 5.44 -20.45 -12.97
CA TRP A 119 6.06 -21.75 -13.14
C TRP A 119 5.28 -22.56 -14.20
N ARG A 120 6.01 -23.25 -15.10
CA ARG A 120 5.39 -24.05 -16.17
C ARG A 120 5.89 -25.48 -16.24
N LYS A 121 7.14 -25.73 -15.85
CA LYS A 121 7.75 -27.06 -15.90
C LYS A 121 8.78 -27.26 -14.78
N PRO A 122 9.06 -28.51 -14.40
CA PRO A 122 10.11 -28.82 -13.43
C PRO A 122 11.45 -28.18 -13.80
N GLY A 123 12.05 -27.50 -12.82
CA GLY A 123 13.30 -26.75 -12.95
C GLY A 123 13.12 -25.25 -13.23
N ASP A 124 11.91 -24.76 -13.48
CA ASP A 124 11.65 -23.32 -13.56
C ASP A 124 11.85 -22.66 -12.18
N VAL A 125 12.57 -21.54 -12.12
CA VAL A 125 12.82 -20.76 -10.89
C VAL A 125 12.07 -19.43 -11.00
N THR A 126 11.04 -19.25 -10.20
CA THR A 126 10.15 -18.08 -10.20
C THR A 126 9.43 -17.93 -8.86
N ASP A 127 8.84 -16.77 -8.60
CA ASP A 127 8.02 -16.45 -7.41
C ASP A 127 6.51 -16.61 -7.67
N MET A 128 6.14 -16.92 -8.91
CA MET A 128 4.75 -17.10 -9.33
C MET A 128 4.43 -18.59 -9.48
N PRO A 129 3.50 -19.14 -8.68
CA PRO A 129 3.20 -20.57 -8.68
C PRO A 129 2.57 -21.02 -9.99
N ARG A 130 2.48 -22.33 -10.20
CA ARG A 130 1.85 -22.91 -11.38
C ARG A 130 0.38 -22.50 -11.48
N ALA A 131 -0.13 -22.42 -12.71
CA ALA A 131 -1.57 -22.32 -12.95
C ALA A 131 -2.19 -23.72 -12.95
N THR A 132 -3.23 -23.95 -12.13
CA THR A 132 -3.93 -25.23 -12.04
C THR A 132 -5.39 -25.03 -11.60
N ASN A 133 -6.32 -25.79 -12.18
CA ASN A 133 -7.74 -25.72 -11.83
C ASN A 133 -8.12 -26.53 -10.58
N ALA A 134 -7.34 -27.56 -10.24
CA ALA A 134 -7.63 -28.41 -9.09
C ALA A 134 -6.99 -27.89 -7.78
N ASP A 135 -5.88 -27.15 -7.91
CA ASP A 135 -5.09 -26.50 -6.85
C ASP A 135 -5.18 -27.14 -5.44
N PRO A 136 -4.78 -28.41 -5.25
CA PRO A 136 -4.87 -29.06 -3.93
C PRO A 136 -3.95 -28.41 -2.89
N ASN A 137 -2.88 -27.74 -3.33
CA ASN A 137 -1.98 -26.98 -2.46
C ASN A 137 -2.58 -25.63 -2.04
N GLU A 138 -3.62 -25.17 -2.73
CA GLU A 138 -4.23 -23.86 -2.56
C GLU A 138 -3.20 -22.73 -2.61
N ASN A 139 -2.52 -22.59 -3.76
CA ASN A 139 -1.49 -21.59 -4.01
C ASN A 139 -1.93 -20.12 -3.82
N ASN A 140 -3.23 -19.89 -3.57
CA ASN A 140 -3.82 -18.59 -3.27
C ASN A 140 -4.24 -18.39 -1.79
N ARG A 141 -3.73 -19.22 -0.86
CA ARG A 141 -3.89 -19.05 0.59
C ARG A 141 -3.45 -17.64 1.05
N VAL A 142 -4.10 -17.12 2.09
CA VAL A 142 -3.65 -15.89 2.76
C VAL A 142 -2.28 -16.16 3.37
N SER A 143 -1.26 -15.49 2.85
CA SER A 143 0.12 -15.75 3.22
C SER A 143 1.00 -14.51 3.05
N SER A 144 2.22 -14.58 3.60
CA SER A 144 3.23 -13.53 3.47
C SER A 144 3.59 -13.19 2.02
N ARG A 145 3.28 -14.04 1.03
CA ARG A 145 3.40 -13.76 -0.41
C ARG A 145 2.66 -12.47 -0.83
N PHE A 146 1.56 -12.15 -0.16
CA PHE A 146 0.72 -10.98 -0.45
C PHE A 146 0.88 -9.85 0.57
N VAL A 147 1.83 -9.98 1.50
CA VAL A 147 2.19 -8.91 2.44
C VAL A 147 3.40 -8.19 1.87
N GLU A 148 3.30 -6.88 1.74
CA GLU A 148 4.31 -6.04 1.11
C GLU A 148 4.70 -4.88 2.01
N ASP A 149 5.93 -4.37 1.86
CA ASP A 149 6.38 -3.16 2.54
C ASP A 149 5.49 -1.98 2.13
N GLY A 150 4.75 -1.46 3.10
CA GLY A 150 3.87 -0.31 2.96
C GLY A 150 4.57 1.02 3.24
N SER A 151 5.89 1.03 3.38
CA SER A 151 6.66 2.25 3.60
C SER A 151 6.64 3.17 2.37
N TYR A 152 6.52 4.48 2.63
CA TYR A 152 6.52 5.48 1.57
C TYR A 152 6.97 6.87 2.01
N LEU A 153 7.39 7.67 1.02
CA LEU A 153 7.55 9.12 1.11
C LEU A 153 6.77 9.77 -0.05
N LYS A 154 5.88 10.70 0.25
CA LYS A 154 4.95 11.29 -0.73
C LYS A 154 4.97 12.81 -0.68
N ILE A 155 5.01 13.45 -1.85
CA ILE A 155 4.74 14.89 -1.99
C ILE A 155 3.22 15.07 -2.01
N LYS A 156 2.66 15.46 -0.87
CA LYS A 156 1.22 15.72 -0.72
C LYS A 156 0.84 17.00 -1.44
N THR A 157 1.59 18.08 -1.21
CA THR A 157 1.38 19.36 -1.89
C THR A 157 2.70 20.01 -2.26
N ILE A 158 2.72 20.67 -3.41
CA ILE A 158 3.75 21.64 -3.79
C ILE A 158 3.05 22.88 -4.31
N ARG A 159 3.32 24.03 -3.71
CA ARG A 159 2.79 25.32 -4.13
C ARG A 159 3.93 26.26 -4.45
N PHE A 160 3.98 26.75 -5.68
CA PHE A 160 4.91 27.78 -6.09
C PHE A 160 4.13 29.04 -6.42
N SER A 161 4.54 30.19 -5.89
CA SER A 161 3.84 31.45 -6.08
C SER A 161 4.77 32.62 -6.29
N TYR A 162 4.24 33.64 -6.99
CA TYR A 162 4.90 34.90 -7.24
C TYR A 162 3.97 36.06 -6.89
N THR A 163 4.41 36.90 -5.96
CA THR A 163 3.69 38.11 -5.54
C THR A 163 4.21 39.32 -6.33
N PHE A 164 3.34 39.97 -7.11
CA PHE A 164 3.73 41.11 -7.93
C PHE A 164 4.10 42.33 -7.08
N SER A 165 5.01 43.15 -7.60
CA SER A 165 5.51 44.35 -6.90
C SER A 165 4.42 45.43 -6.75
N ASN A 166 4.55 46.26 -5.72
CA ASN A 166 3.66 47.41 -5.47
C ASN A 166 3.52 48.34 -6.68
N LYS A 167 4.56 48.48 -7.53
CA LYS A 167 4.46 49.29 -8.76
C LYS A 167 3.39 48.77 -9.71
N ILE A 168 3.30 47.45 -9.88
CA ILE A 168 2.30 46.80 -10.73
C ILE A 168 0.93 46.92 -10.06
N ASN A 169 0.85 46.57 -8.76
CA ASN A 169 -0.41 46.58 -8.01
C ASN A 169 -1.04 47.98 -7.99
N ASN A 170 -0.25 49.03 -7.72
CA ASN A 170 -0.72 50.42 -7.73
C ASN A 170 -1.17 50.89 -9.13
N ALA A 171 -0.52 50.43 -10.20
CA ALA A 171 -0.88 50.81 -11.57
C ALA A 171 -2.24 50.24 -11.99
N ILE A 172 -2.65 49.11 -11.40
CA ILE A 172 -3.95 48.46 -11.67
C ILE A 172 -4.96 48.65 -10.53
N GLY A 173 -4.64 49.44 -9.51
CA GLY A 173 -5.55 49.85 -8.44
C GLY A 173 -5.94 48.74 -7.46
N ILE A 174 -5.01 47.85 -7.09
CA ILE A 174 -5.24 46.78 -6.11
C ILE A 174 -4.16 46.76 -5.03
N GLU A 175 -4.46 46.22 -3.84
CA GLU A 175 -3.50 46.04 -2.75
C GLU A 175 -2.45 44.96 -3.07
N GLN A 176 -2.89 43.78 -3.52
CA GLN A 176 -2.00 42.64 -3.76
C GLN A 176 -2.45 41.79 -4.94
N LEU A 177 -1.48 41.39 -5.77
CA LEU A 177 -1.63 40.36 -6.80
C LEU A 177 -0.64 39.24 -6.54
N GLN A 178 -1.12 38.00 -6.54
CA GLN A 178 -0.26 36.81 -6.49
C GLN A 178 -0.73 35.78 -7.50
N LEU A 179 0.18 35.29 -8.33
CA LEU A 179 -0.02 34.13 -9.19
C LEU A 179 0.57 32.90 -8.49
N TYR A 180 -0.13 31.77 -8.52
CA TYR A 180 0.40 30.53 -7.97
C TYR A 180 0.05 29.31 -8.81
N PHE A 181 0.90 28.30 -8.69
CA PHE A 181 0.69 26.94 -9.14
C PHE A 181 0.62 26.04 -7.91
N LEU A 182 -0.33 25.11 -7.89
CA LEU A 182 -0.50 24.10 -6.86
C LEU A 182 -0.53 22.71 -7.52
N GLY A 183 0.38 21.85 -7.10
CA GLY A 183 0.38 20.42 -7.40
C GLY A 183 0.01 19.60 -6.16
N GLN A 184 -0.80 18.57 -6.32
CA GLN A 184 -1.18 17.65 -5.24
C GLN A 184 -0.95 16.20 -5.63
N ASN A 185 -0.45 15.38 -4.70
CA ASN A 185 -0.16 13.95 -4.87
C ASN A 185 0.76 13.63 -6.07
N LEU A 186 1.70 14.52 -6.38
CA LEU A 186 2.44 14.44 -7.65
C LEU A 186 3.37 13.22 -7.73
N PHE A 187 3.94 12.82 -6.59
CA PHE A 187 4.96 11.79 -6.51
C PHE A 187 4.90 11.03 -5.19
N THR A 188 5.05 9.71 -5.28
CA THR A 188 5.15 8.76 -4.17
C THR A 188 6.36 7.88 -4.41
N LEU A 189 7.28 7.81 -3.46
CA LEU A 189 8.39 6.87 -3.42
C LEU A 189 7.98 5.70 -2.51
N THR A 190 7.93 4.49 -3.03
CA THR A 190 7.56 3.27 -2.30
C THR A 190 8.05 2.04 -3.05
N ASN A 191 8.19 0.91 -2.34
CA ASN A 191 8.41 -0.41 -2.93
C ASN A 191 7.12 -1.22 -3.09
N PHE A 192 5.99 -0.69 -2.60
CA PHE A 192 4.69 -1.34 -2.74
C PHE A 192 4.32 -1.50 -4.21
N SER A 193 3.91 -2.71 -4.62
CA SER A 193 3.62 -3.02 -6.03
C SER A 193 2.24 -2.55 -6.50
N GLY A 194 1.36 -2.16 -5.57
CA GLY A 194 0.05 -1.60 -5.88
C GLY A 194 0.10 -0.13 -6.34
N MET A 195 -1.07 0.48 -6.52
CA MET A 195 -1.16 1.85 -7.05
C MET A 195 -0.77 2.92 -6.03
N ASP A 196 -1.13 2.72 -4.76
CA ASP A 196 -0.81 3.62 -3.66
C ASP A 196 -0.62 2.83 -2.36
N PRO A 197 0.46 3.06 -1.60
CA PRO A 197 0.68 2.42 -0.30
C PRO A 197 -0.21 3.00 0.81
N GLU A 198 -0.86 4.16 0.59
CA GLU A 198 -1.85 4.73 1.51
C GLU A 198 -3.19 4.01 1.38
N VAL A 199 -3.25 2.78 1.87
CA VAL A 199 -4.41 1.91 1.66
C VAL A 199 -5.47 2.15 2.74
N ASN A 200 -6.70 2.33 2.29
CA ASN A 200 -7.86 2.47 3.17
C ASN A 200 -9.08 1.81 2.50
N TYR A 201 -9.04 0.48 2.37
CA TYR A 201 -10.16 -0.27 1.77
C TYR A 201 -11.43 -0.23 2.63
N ALA A 202 -11.29 -0.18 3.96
CA ALA A 202 -12.38 -0.38 4.91
C ALA A 202 -12.78 0.89 5.69
N GLY A 203 -12.39 2.08 5.24
CA GLY A 203 -12.74 3.34 5.90
C GLY A 203 -12.13 3.46 7.29
N ASP A 204 -13.00 3.67 8.27
CA ASP A 204 -12.66 3.84 9.69
C ASP A 204 -12.57 2.50 10.45
N ASP A 205 -12.70 1.35 9.77
CA ASP A 205 -12.56 0.03 10.38
C ASP A 205 -11.09 -0.24 10.71
N VAL A 206 -10.70 0.12 11.94
CA VAL A 206 -9.34 -0.05 12.46
C VAL A 206 -8.84 -1.49 12.42
N ILE A 207 -9.74 -2.48 12.48
CA ILE A 207 -9.39 -3.90 12.43
C ILE A 207 -8.97 -4.27 11.02
N ARG A 208 -9.57 -3.63 10.01
CA ARG A 208 -9.32 -3.87 8.59
C ARG A 208 -8.25 -2.95 7.98
N SER A 209 -7.51 -2.23 8.80
CA SER A 209 -6.41 -1.35 8.37
C SER A 209 -5.31 -2.11 7.62
N GLY A 210 -4.62 -1.40 6.71
CA GLY A 210 -3.52 -1.94 5.90
C GLY A 210 -3.91 -2.99 4.85
N VAL A 211 -5.19 -3.28 4.65
CA VAL A 211 -5.64 -4.10 3.51
C VAL A 211 -5.89 -3.21 2.30
N GLU A 212 -5.28 -3.59 1.19
CA GLU A 212 -5.57 -3.07 -0.14
C GLU A 212 -6.53 -4.03 -0.84
N PHE A 213 -7.59 -3.48 -1.46
CA PHE A 213 -8.43 -4.25 -2.38
C PHE A 213 -9.15 -3.32 -3.37
N PHE A 214 -8.71 -3.35 -4.63
CA PHE A 214 -9.15 -2.52 -5.75
C PHE A 214 -9.32 -1.04 -5.38
N THR A 215 -8.43 -0.52 -4.54
CA THR A 215 -8.51 0.86 -4.06
C THR A 215 -7.78 1.78 -5.04
N TYR A 216 -8.47 2.79 -5.55
CA TYR A 216 -7.86 3.75 -6.47
C TYR A 216 -6.98 4.77 -5.72
N PRO A 217 -5.83 5.14 -6.31
CA PRO A 217 -4.96 6.17 -5.74
C PRO A 217 -5.67 7.54 -5.75
N PRO A 218 -5.33 8.44 -4.82
CA PRO A 218 -5.70 9.85 -4.93
C PRO A 218 -5.23 10.46 -6.25
N ALA A 219 -6.08 11.29 -6.87
CA ALA A 219 -5.76 11.93 -8.13
C ALA A 219 -4.57 12.89 -8.01
N LYS A 220 -3.77 12.97 -9.08
CA LYS A 220 -2.76 14.02 -9.27
C LYS A 220 -3.47 15.28 -9.76
N ILE A 221 -3.43 16.34 -8.97
CA ILE A 221 -4.11 17.60 -9.28
C ILE A 221 -3.08 18.66 -9.61
N TYR A 222 -3.32 19.39 -10.70
CA TYR A 222 -2.55 20.55 -11.12
C TYR A 222 -3.49 21.75 -11.19
N SER A 223 -3.18 22.82 -10.48
CA SER A 223 -4.02 24.01 -10.44
C SER A 223 -3.16 25.26 -10.62
N VAL A 224 -3.67 26.21 -11.39
CA VAL A 224 -3.11 27.56 -11.49
C VAL A 224 -4.16 28.51 -10.95
N GLY A 225 -3.77 29.43 -10.08
CA GLY A 225 -4.68 30.35 -9.43
C GLY A 225 -4.10 31.73 -9.26
N LEU A 226 -5.00 32.70 -9.10
CA LEU A 226 -4.68 34.10 -8.86
C LEU A 226 -5.34 34.53 -7.56
N THR A 227 -4.59 35.20 -6.70
CA THR A 227 -5.10 35.85 -5.49
C THR A 227 -5.03 37.36 -5.71
N ILE A 228 -6.17 38.03 -5.54
CA ILE A 228 -6.32 39.48 -5.65
C ILE A 228 -6.85 40.00 -4.32
N GLN A 229 -6.20 41.02 -3.78
CA GLN A 229 -6.66 41.79 -2.63
C GLN A 229 -6.89 43.25 -3.06
N PHE A 230 -8.04 43.82 -2.71
CA PHE A 230 -8.49 45.16 -3.12
C PHE A 230 -8.16 46.22 -2.08
#